data_AF-A0A949CQW8-F1
#
_entry.id   AF-A0A949CQW8-F1
#
_cell.length_a   1.000
_cell.length_b   1.000
_cell.length_c   1.000
_cell.angle_alpha   90.00
_cell.angle_beta   90.00
_cell.angle_gamma   90.00
#
_symmetry.space_group_name_H-M   'P 1'
#
loop_
_entity.id
_entity.type
_entity.pdbx_description
1 polymer ?
#
loop_
_entity_poly.entity_id
_entity_poly.type
_entity_poly.pdbx_seq_one_letter_code
_entity_poly.pdbx_strand_id
1 'polypeptide(L)'
;MSGISNQYFFNESAIRRLRFLAMLSVGCLILAQAGYRGYAGYCQQQERANLVRLNRMVEQYAQTRGSKPDPNLIELFECGMTERRLHPTPYGGFYRFDPKAGIVYNPNRFRTR
;
A
#
# COMPACT_ATOMS: atom_id res chain seq x y z
N MET A 1 -34.72 -19.82 -51.67
CA MET A 1 -33.65 -20.43 -50.85
C MET A 1 -32.69 -19.33 -50.44
N SER A 2 -32.91 -18.72 -49.27
CA SER A 2 -32.13 -17.54 -48.84
C SER A 2 -32.14 -17.44 -47.30
N GLY A 3 -31.88 -18.56 -46.62
CA GLY A 3 -31.85 -18.64 -45.15
C GLY A 3 -30.45 -18.85 -44.54
N ILE A 4 -29.43 -19.13 -45.35
CA ILE A 4 -28.12 -19.55 -44.84
C ILE A 4 -27.20 -18.34 -44.56
N SER A 5 -27.32 -17.25 -45.33
CA SER A 5 -26.42 -16.09 -45.21
C SER A 5 -26.58 -15.28 -43.93
N ASN A 6 -27.75 -15.31 -43.28
CA ASN A 6 -28.00 -14.53 -42.06
C ASN A 6 -27.39 -15.18 -40.79
N GLN A 7 -27.30 -16.51 -40.72
CA GLN A 7 -26.73 -17.21 -39.56
C GLN A 7 -25.20 -17.09 -39.47
N TYR A 8 -24.49 -17.12 -40.62
CA TYR A 8 -23.03 -16.97 -40.63
C TYR A 8 -22.57 -15.53 -40.29
N PHE A 9 -23.32 -14.51 -40.72
CA PHE A 9 -23.02 -13.11 -40.42
C PHE A 9 -23.22 -12.75 -38.93
N PHE A 10 -24.26 -13.32 -38.30
CA PHE A 10 -24.49 -13.18 -36.85
C PHE A 10 -23.41 -13.88 -36.02
N ASN A 11 -22.91 -15.03 -36.48
CA ASN A 11 -21.85 -15.76 -35.80
C ASN A 11 -20.50 -15.02 -35.86
N GLU A 12 -20.13 -14.50 -37.04
CA GLU A 12 -18.92 -13.71 -37.26
C GLU A 12 -18.86 -12.44 -36.40
N SER A 13 -19.98 -11.72 -36.30
CA SER A 13 -20.10 -10.50 -35.50
C SER A 13 -20.13 -10.79 -33.99
N ALA A 14 -20.76 -11.88 -33.56
CA ALA A 14 -20.71 -12.36 -32.17
C ALA A 14 -19.30 -12.80 -31.77
N ILE A 15 -18.59 -13.55 -32.62
CA ILE A 15 -17.20 -14.00 -32.38
C ILE A 15 -16.25 -12.80 -32.30
N ARG A 16 -16.41 -11.78 -33.16
CA ARG A 16 -15.62 -10.54 -33.09
C ARG A 16 -15.86 -9.77 -31.78
N ARG A 17 -17.12 -9.63 -31.35
CA ARG A 17 -17.46 -9.00 -30.06
C ARG A 17 -16.89 -9.79 -28.88
N LEU A 18 -16.95 -11.11 -28.91
CA LEU A 18 -16.38 -11.97 -27.88
C LEU A 18 -14.85 -11.82 -27.77
N ARG A 19 -14.15 -11.78 -28.91
CA ARG A 19 -12.70 -11.54 -28.97
C ARG A 19 -12.33 -10.16 -28.42
N PHE A 20 -13.11 -9.13 -28.75
CA PHE A 20 -12.88 -7.79 -28.23
C PHE A 20 -13.08 -7.72 -26.71
N LEU A 21 -14.15 -8.33 -26.18
CA LEU A 21 -14.39 -8.41 -24.74
C LEU A 21 -13.29 -9.20 -24.02
N ALA A 22 -12.79 -10.27 -24.62
CA ALA A 22 -11.67 -11.04 -24.08
C ALA A 22 -10.36 -10.24 -24.08
N MET A 23 -10.07 -9.48 -25.14
CA MET A 23 -8.89 -8.61 -25.19
C MET A 23 -8.99 -7.47 -24.17
N LEU A 24 -10.19 -6.89 -24.00
CA LEU A 24 -10.44 -5.82 -23.04
C LEU A 24 -10.31 -6.31 -21.60
N SER A 25 -10.84 -7.50 -21.27
CA SER A 25 -10.71 -8.09 -19.93
C SER A 25 -9.26 -8.45 -19.60
N VAL A 26 -8.50 -8.98 -20.57
CA VAL A 26 -7.05 -9.24 -20.40
C VAL A 26 -6.28 -7.94 -20.20
N GLY A 27 -6.59 -6.89 -20.97
CA GLY A 27 -5.97 -5.56 -20.78
C GLY A 27 -6.23 -4.97 -19.40
N CYS A 28 -7.48 -5.04 -18.92
CA CYS A 28 -7.84 -4.61 -17.57
C CYS A 28 -7.13 -5.44 -16.48
N LEU A 29 -6.99 -6.75 -16.68
CA LEU A 29 -6.31 -7.64 -15.73
C LEU A 29 -4.81 -7.30 -15.63
N ILE A 30 -4.15 -7.05 -16.76
CA ILE A 30 -2.73 -6.67 -16.79
C ILE A 30 -2.52 -5.32 -16.09
N LEU A 31 -3.39 -4.34 -16.34
CA LEU A 31 -3.34 -3.03 -15.67
C LEU A 31 -3.59 -3.14 -14.15
N ALA A 32 -4.56 -3.96 -13.74
CA ALA A 32 -4.82 -4.20 -12.32
C ALA A 32 -3.63 -4.87 -11.62
N GLN A 33 -3.00 -5.86 -12.25
CA GLN A 33 -1.79 -6.50 -11.72
C GLN A 33 -0.59 -5.55 -11.67
N ALA A 34 -0.40 -4.74 -12.70
CA ALA A 34 0.66 -3.72 -12.72
C ALA A 34 0.44 -2.65 -11.64
N GLY A 35 -0.81 -2.19 -11.48
CA GLY A 35 -1.20 -1.25 -10.43
C GLY A 35 -0.97 -1.80 -9.03
N TYR A 36 -1.32 -3.07 -8.78
CA TYR A 36 -1.09 -3.73 -7.49
C TYR A 36 0.41 -3.84 -7.16
N ARG A 37 1.24 -4.26 -8.13
CA ARG A 37 2.70 -4.34 -7.95
C ARG A 37 3.32 -2.96 -7.72
N GLY A 38 2.86 -1.95 -8.46
CA GLY A 38 3.28 -0.56 -8.26
C GLY A 38 2.93 -0.04 -6.86
N TYR A 39 1.70 -0.30 -6.40
CA TYR A 39 1.24 0.08 -5.06
C TYR A 39 2.04 -0.64 -3.97
N ALA A 40 2.27 -1.95 -4.09
CA ALA A 40 3.05 -2.72 -3.12
C ALA A 40 4.50 -2.21 -3.02
N GLY A 41 5.13 -1.91 -4.16
CA GLY A 41 6.47 -1.32 -4.20
C GLY A 41 6.52 0.07 -3.54
N TYR A 42 5.53 0.92 -3.84
CA TYR A 42 5.38 2.24 -3.22
C TYR A 42 5.24 2.14 -1.70
N CYS A 43 4.33 1.29 -1.20
CA CYS A 43 4.12 1.10 0.23
C CYS A 43 5.40 0.61 0.94
N GLN A 44 6.13 -0.33 0.34
CA GLN A 44 7.38 -0.85 0.90
C GLN A 44 8.47 0.21 0.97
N GLN A 45 8.64 1.01 -0.08
CA GLN A 45 9.63 2.09 -0.11
C GLN A 45 9.29 3.18 0.93
N GLN A 46 8.03 3.59 0.99
CA GLN A 46 7.57 4.59 1.95
C GLN A 46 7.69 4.08 3.39
N GLU A 47 7.38 2.80 3.64
CA GLU A 47 7.57 2.17 4.94
C GLU A 47 9.03 2.20 5.38
N ARG A 48 9.97 1.83 4.50
CA ARG A 48 11.40 1.83 4.82
C ARG A 48 11.89 3.23 5.17
N ALA A 49 11.49 4.25 4.41
CA ALA A 49 11.86 5.63 4.67
C ALA A 49 11.29 6.13 6.02
N ASN A 50 10.02 5.83 6.28
CA ASN A 50 9.35 6.21 7.53
C ASN A 50 9.98 5.53 8.75
N LEU A 51 10.29 4.24 8.67
CA LEU A 51 10.93 3.50 9.77
C LEU A 51 12.30 4.07 10.11
N VAL A 52 13.13 4.39 9.11
CA VAL A 52 14.44 5.02 9.35
C VAL A 52 14.26 6.39 10.02
N ARG A 53 13.34 7.21 9.50
CA ARG A 53 13.06 8.54 10.06
C ARG A 53 12.57 8.45 11.50
N LEU A 54 11.61 7.57 11.79
CA LEU A 54 11.02 7.42 13.12
C LEU A 54 12.02 6.89 14.14
N ASN A 55 12.82 5.87 13.79
CA ASN A 55 13.85 5.38 14.70
C ASN A 55 14.89 6.46 15.04
N ARG A 56 15.31 7.28 14.06
CA ARG A 56 16.19 8.44 14.34
C ARG A 56 15.57 9.45 15.30
N MET A 57 14.27 9.76 15.14
CA MET A 57 13.57 10.66 16.07
C MET A 57 13.47 10.07 17.48
N VAL A 58 13.24 8.76 17.60
CA VAL A 58 13.23 8.07 18.89
C VAL A 58 14.60 8.07 19.56
N GLU A 59 15.68 7.84 18.79
CA GLU A 59 17.05 7.94 19.30
C GLU A 59 17.35 9.36 19.82
N GLN A 60 17.00 10.39 19.06
CA GLN A 60 17.16 11.79 19.48
C GLN A 60 16.33 12.13 20.72
N TYR A 61 15.09 11.65 20.78
CA TYR A 61 14.24 11.77 21.96
C TYR A 61 14.89 11.14 23.19
N ALA A 62 15.37 9.91 23.07
CA ALA A 62 16.00 9.19 24.17
C ALA A 62 17.28 9.86 24.66
N GLN A 63 18.08 10.41 23.75
CA GLN A 63 19.28 11.19 24.10
C GLN A 63 18.92 12.49 24.83
N THR A 64 17.82 13.14 24.44
CA THR A 64 17.41 14.45 25.00
C THR A 64 16.69 14.30 26.35
N ARG A 65 15.84 13.29 26.50
CA ARG A 65 14.99 13.09 27.67
C ARG A 65 15.54 12.08 28.67
N GLY A 66 16.50 11.24 28.26
CA GLY A 66 16.99 10.12 29.07
C GLY A 66 16.01 8.95 29.22
N SER A 67 14.86 9.00 28.53
CA SER A 67 13.82 7.98 28.55
C SER A 67 13.38 7.60 27.14
N LYS A 68 12.83 6.39 27.00
CA LYS A 68 12.20 5.96 25.74
C LYS A 68 10.80 6.60 25.62
N PRO A 69 10.33 6.88 24.39
CA PRO A 69 9.01 7.46 24.19
C PRO A 69 7.89 6.45 24.46
N ASP A 70 6.67 6.96 24.59
CA ASP A 70 5.47 6.14 24.71
C ASP A 70 5.27 5.19 23.49
N PRO A 71 4.58 4.04 23.66
CA PRO A 71 4.36 3.08 22.57
C PRO A 71 3.64 3.64 21.34
N ASN A 72 2.91 4.75 21.48
CA ASN A 72 2.16 5.38 20.40
C ASN A 72 2.91 6.57 19.77
N LEU A 73 4.10 6.89 20.26
CA LEU A 73 4.97 7.97 19.77
C LEU A 73 4.32 9.37 19.89
N ILE A 74 3.34 9.53 20.77
CA ILE A 74 2.66 10.82 21.02
C ILE A 74 3.64 11.83 21.64
N GLU A 75 4.55 11.37 22.49
CA GLU A 75 5.55 12.21 23.15
C GLU A 75 6.50 12.91 22.14
N LEU A 76 6.71 12.31 20.97
CA LEU A 76 7.48 12.95 19.89
C LEU A 76 6.77 14.22 19.39
N PHE A 77 5.44 14.22 19.33
CA PHE A 77 4.64 15.39 18.95
C PHE A 77 4.62 16.43 20.07
N GLU A 78 4.43 15.99 21.31
CA GLU A 78 4.40 16.89 22.48
C GLU A 78 5.74 17.61 22.70
N CYS A 79 6.84 16.98 22.28
CA CYS A 79 8.18 17.59 22.30
C CYS A 79 8.53 18.35 21.01
N GLY A 80 7.60 18.50 20.06
CA GLY A 80 7.82 19.24 18.82
C GLY A 80 8.77 18.57 17.81
N MET A 81 9.10 17.28 17.97
CA MET A 81 9.95 16.54 17.03
C MET A 81 9.22 16.13 15.74
N THR A 82 7.88 16.14 15.78
CA THR A 82 7.01 15.85 14.63
C THR A 82 5.80 16.76 14.64
N GLU A 83 5.34 17.15 13.46
CA GLU A 83 4.10 17.93 13.27
C GLU A 83 2.84 17.10 13.49
N ARG A 84 2.95 15.76 13.40
CA ARG A 84 1.81 14.84 13.47
C ARG A 84 1.78 14.13 14.82
N ARG A 85 0.61 14.15 15.47
CA ARG A 85 0.33 13.41 16.71
C ARG A 85 0.39 11.90 16.56
N LEU A 86 -0.03 11.38 15.41
CA LEU A 86 0.05 9.96 15.07
C LEU A 86 0.75 9.80 13.72
N HIS A 87 1.49 8.70 13.58
CA HIS A 87 2.29 8.42 12.38
C HIS A 87 1.61 7.36 11.52
N PRO A 88 0.89 7.74 10.45
CA PRO A 88 0.16 6.78 9.63
C PRO A 88 1.12 5.90 8.81
N THR A 89 0.74 4.64 8.62
CA THR A 89 1.49 3.69 7.78
C THR A 89 0.92 3.68 6.36
N PRO A 90 1.72 3.29 5.34
CA PRO A 90 1.23 3.20 3.96
C PRO A 90 0.24 2.04 3.73
N TYR A 91 0.02 1.18 4.74
CA TYR A 91 -0.94 0.08 4.69
C TYR A 91 -2.20 0.39 5.53
N GLY A 92 -2.34 1.63 6.03
CA GLY A 92 -3.35 2.01 7.00
C GLY A 92 -2.91 1.81 8.45
N GLY A 93 -3.64 2.42 9.39
CA GLY A 93 -3.28 2.44 10.80
C GLY A 93 -2.02 3.26 11.09
N PHE A 94 -1.36 2.99 12.22
CA PHE A 94 -0.24 3.80 12.74
C PHE A 94 0.97 2.98 13.15
N TYR A 95 2.17 3.57 13.06
CA TYR A 95 3.41 3.02 13.60
C TYR A 95 3.35 2.93 15.13
N ARG A 96 4.10 1.98 15.69
CA ARG A 96 4.22 1.77 17.14
C ARG A 96 5.68 1.64 17.52
N PHE A 97 5.98 1.96 18.77
CA PHE A 97 7.27 1.72 19.38
C PHE A 97 7.23 0.48 20.25
N ASP A 98 8.23 -0.40 20.10
CA ASP A 98 8.46 -1.52 21.00
C ASP A 98 9.46 -1.09 22.08
N PRO A 99 9.04 -0.89 23.34
CA PRO A 99 9.95 -0.49 24.40
C PRO A 99 10.98 -1.56 24.77
N LYS A 100 10.68 -2.85 24.53
CA LYS A 100 11.59 -3.96 24.81
C LYS A 100 12.69 -4.01 23.75
N ALA A 101 12.30 -4.03 22.48
CA ALA A 101 13.26 -4.09 21.38
C ALA A 101 13.94 -2.73 21.11
N GLY A 102 13.36 -1.62 21.59
CA GLY A 102 13.89 -0.27 21.39
C GLY A 102 13.76 0.23 19.96
N ILE A 103 12.80 -0.30 19.19
CA ILE A 103 12.63 0.02 17.77
C ILE A 103 11.18 0.39 17.44
N VAL A 104 11.03 1.25 16.42
CA VAL A 104 9.73 1.52 15.80
C VAL A 104 9.44 0.46 14.75
N TYR A 105 8.19 -0.02 14.74
CA TYR A 105 7.72 -1.02 13.80
C TYR A 105 6.32 -0.67 13.27
N ASN A 106 5.97 -1.31 12.16
CA ASN A 106 4.65 -1.22 11.56
C ASN A 106 3.82 -2.47 11.90
N PRO A 107 2.80 -2.38 12.76
CA PRO A 107 1.95 -3.52 13.08
C PRO A 107 1.03 -3.94 11.91
N ASN A 108 0.85 -3.09 10.90
CA ASN A 108 -0.09 -3.30 9.80
C ASN A 108 0.55 -3.89 8.54
N ARG A 109 1.87 -4.12 8.53
CA ARG A 109 2.61 -4.65 7.36
C ARG A 109 2.06 -5.97 6.82
N PHE A 110 1.51 -6.81 7.70
CA PHE A 110 1.01 -8.14 7.34
C PHE A 110 -0.50 -8.18 7.06
N ARG A 111 -1.23 -7.08 7.27
CA ARG A 111 -2.70 -7.04 7.08
C ARG A 111 -3.14 -6.98 5.62
N THR A 112 -2.22 -6.70 4.70
CA THR A 112 -2.50 -6.63 3.26
C THR A 112 -2.14 -7.93 2.52
N ARG A 113 -2.09 -9.08 3.21
CA ARG A 113 -1.94 -10.40 2.58
C ARG A 113 -3.27 -11.11 2.44
#